data_AF-A0AB36Z0K0-F1
#
_entry.id   AF-A0AB36Z0K0-F1
#
_cell.length_a   1.000
_cell.length_b   1.000
_cell.length_c   1.000
_cell.angle_alpha   90.00
_cell.angle_beta   90.00
_cell.angle_gamma   90.00
#
_symmetry.space_group_name_H-M   'P 1'
#
loop_
_entity.id
_entity.type
_entity.pdbx_description
1 polymer ?
#
loop_
_entity_poly.entity_id
_entity_poly.type
_entity_poly.pdbx_seq_one_letter_code
_entity_poly.pdbx_strand_id
1 'polypeptide(L)'
;MTKAAETLEKKIEAQLEKLKQLKARKQAIEARERSKQKEQERKDDTRRKILLGSYLIKKMQSNEANKEKILAELNEYLTEDRDRQLFNL
;
A
#
# COMPACT_ATOMS: atom_id res chain seq x y z
N MET A 1 5.37 -37.35 -42.30
CA MET A 1 6.11 -37.63 -41.05
C MET A 1 5.63 -38.96 -40.48
N THR A 2 6.37 -39.63 -39.61
CA THR A 2 5.89 -40.88 -39.01
C THR A 2 4.77 -40.56 -38.00
N LYS A 3 3.75 -41.43 -37.87
CA LYS A 3 2.66 -41.26 -36.89
C LYS A 3 3.15 -41.04 -35.45
N ALA A 4 4.35 -41.55 -35.14
CA ALA A 4 5.02 -41.34 -33.86
C ALA A 4 5.50 -39.89 -33.64
N ALA A 5 5.96 -39.22 -34.70
CA ALA A 5 6.38 -37.81 -34.62
C ALA A 5 5.17 -36.88 -34.40
N GLU A 6 4.08 -37.08 -35.14
CA GLU A 6 2.86 -36.27 -35.02
C GLU A 6 2.18 -36.40 -33.64
N THR A 7 2.24 -37.60 -33.04
CA THR A 7 1.73 -37.81 -31.68
C THR A 7 2.59 -37.16 -30.60
N LEU A 8 3.90 -37.05 -30.84
CA LEU A 8 4.82 -36.34 -29.95
C LEU A 8 4.59 -34.82 -30.04
N GLU A 9 4.42 -34.27 -31.25
CA GLU A 9 4.13 -32.85 -31.48
C GLU A 9 2.83 -32.42 -30.78
N LYS A 10 1.76 -33.20 -30.90
CA LYS A 10 0.49 -32.93 -30.19
C LYS A 10 0.65 -32.92 -28.67
N LYS A 11 1.51 -33.80 -28.12
CA LYS A 11 1.81 -33.80 -26.67
C LYS A 11 2.60 -32.57 -26.27
N ILE A 12 3.58 -32.16 -27.07
CA ILE A 12 4.37 -30.94 -26.85
C ILE A 12 3.44 -29.72 -26.85
N GLU A 13 2.55 -29.60 -27.83
CA GLU A 13 1.60 -28.49 -27.94
C GLU A 13 0.66 -28.43 -26.74
N ALA A 14 0.09 -29.58 -26.32
CA ALA A 14 -0.74 -29.65 -25.12
C ALA A 14 0.02 -29.26 -23.84
N GLN A 15 1.29 -29.64 -23.72
CA GLN A 15 2.15 -29.25 -22.60
C GLN A 15 2.48 -27.75 -22.61
N LEU A 16 2.73 -27.17 -23.78
CA LEU A 16 2.98 -25.73 -23.94
C LEU A 16 1.74 -24.92 -23.55
N GLU A 17 0.55 -25.33 -23.98
CA GLU A 17 -0.69 -24.65 -23.61
C GLU A 17 -0.97 -24.75 -22.10
N LYS A 18 -0.75 -25.93 -21.51
CA LYS A 18 -0.85 -26.11 -20.05
C LYS A 18 0.16 -25.24 -19.30
N LEU A 19 1.39 -25.11 -19.80
CA LEU A 19 2.41 -24.23 -19.21
C LEU A 19 1.99 -22.76 -19.26
N LYS A 20 1.41 -22.32 -20.39
CA LYS A 20 0.89 -20.96 -20.56
C LYS A 20 -0.21 -20.65 -19.56
N GLN A 21 -1.17 -21.55 -19.39
CA GLN A 21 -2.26 -21.41 -18.41
C GLN A 21 -1.74 -21.34 -16.97
N LEU A 22 -0.77 -22.19 -16.61
CA LEU A 22 -0.16 -22.19 -15.29
C LEU A 22 0.61 -20.89 -15.00
N LYS A 23 1.35 -20.36 -15.99
CA LYS A 23 2.04 -19.06 -15.87
C LYS A 23 1.05 -17.92 -15.66
N ALA A 24 -0.02 -17.88 -16.44
CA ALA A 24 -1.07 -16.86 -16.28
C ALA A 24 -1.72 -16.92 -14.88
N ARG A 25 -2.01 -18.13 -14.39
CA ARG A 25 -2.56 -18.33 -13.04
C ARG A 25 -1.58 -17.87 -11.94
N LYS A 26 -0.29 -18.18 -12.09
CA LYS A 26 0.76 -17.72 -11.16
C LYS A 26 0.83 -16.19 -11.11
N GLN A 27 0.87 -15.54 -12.27
CA GLN A 27 0.88 -14.07 -12.35
C GLN A 27 -0.35 -13.44 -11.71
N ALA A 28 -1.54 -14.03 -11.90
CA ALA A 28 -2.77 -13.54 -11.30
C ALA A 28 -2.75 -13.65 -9.75
N ILE A 29 -2.21 -14.74 -9.21
CA ILE A 29 -2.05 -14.93 -7.75
C ILE A 29 -1.07 -13.89 -7.19
N GLU A 30 0.11 -13.74 -7.80
CA GLU A 30 1.11 -12.77 -7.37
C GLU A 30 0.62 -11.32 -7.46
N ALA A 31 -0.19 -10.99 -8.47
CA ALA A 31 -0.81 -9.68 -8.59
C ALA A 31 -1.82 -9.42 -7.46
N ARG A 32 -2.63 -10.44 -7.12
CA ARG A 32 -3.61 -10.36 -6.03
C ARG A 32 -2.95 -10.26 -4.66
N GLU A 33 -1.85 -10.96 -4.43
CA GLU A 33 -1.09 -10.85 -3.19
C GLU A 33 -0.48 -9.46 -3.04
N ARG A 34 0.15 -8.95 -4.11
CA ARG A 34 0.68 -7.58 -4.14
C ARG A 34 -0.40 -6.53 -3.91
N SER A 35 -1.60 -6.69 -4.48
CA SER A 35 -2.69 -5.73 -4.26
C SER A 35 -3.18 -5.76 -2.81
N LYS A 36 -3.33 -6.95 -2.21
CA LYS A 36 -3.70 -7.10 -0.79
C LYS A 36 -2.68 -6.48 0.14
N GLN A 37 -1.39 -6.72 -0.11
CA GLN A 37 -0.32 -6.15 0.69
C GLN A 37 -0.33 -4.61 0.63
N LYS A 38 -0.43 -4.04 -0.58
CA LYS A 38 -0.53 -2.58 -0.76
C LYS A 38 -1.76 -1.99 -0.06
N GLU A 39 -2.88 -2.69 -0.08
CA GLU A 39 -4.09 -2.25 0.63
C GLU A 39 -3.86 -2.24 2.14
N GLN A 40 -3.24 -3.31 2.68
CA GLN A 40 -2.92 -3.39 4.10
C GLN A 40 -1.92 -2.29 4.52
N GLU A 41 -0.87 -2.07 3.73
CA GLU A 41 0.12 -1.01 3.98
C GLU A 41 -0.53 0.38 4.05
N ARG A 42 -1.50 0.67 3.17
CA ARG A 42 -2.27 1.93 3.21
C ARG A 42 -3.16 2.04 4.45
N LYS A 43 -3.81 0.95 4.86
CA LYS A 43 -4.61 0.90 6.09
C LYS A 43 -3.73 1.14 7.31
N ASP A 44 -2.57 0.51 7.36
CA ASP A 44 -1.62 0.63 8.48
C ASP A 44 -0.98 2.02 8.52
N ASP A 45 -0.65 2.61 7.37
CA ASP A 45 -0.18 4.00 7.28
C ASP A 45 -1.24 5.00 7.76
N THR A 46 -2.49 4.84 7.31
CA THR A 46 -3.63 5.66 7.76
C THR A 46 -3.82 5.52 9.27
N ARG A 47 -3.76 4.30 9.80
CA ARG A 47 -3.88 4.03 11.23
C ARG A 47 -2.75 4.68 12.04
N ARG A 48 -1.50 4.61 11.56
CA ARG A 48 -0.35 5.28 12.19
C ARG A 48 -0.55 6.79 12.27
N LYS A 49 -0.98 7.44 11.17
CA LYS A 49 -1.26 8.89 11.14
C LYS A 49 -2.34 9.29 12.14
N ILE A 50 -3.44 8.51 12.22
CA ILE A 50 -4.51 8.76 13.19
C ILE A 50 -4.01 8.64 14.63
N LEU A 51 -3.24 7.58 14.93
CA LEU A 51 -2.72 7.35 16.29
C LEU A 51 -1.74 8.44 16.72
N LEU A 52 -0.82 8.84 15.83
CA LEU A 52 0.09 9.95 16.08
C LEU A 52 -0.67 11.26 16.32
N GLY A 53 -1.67 11.57 15.48
CA GLY A 53 -2.53 12.73 15.68
C GLY A 53 -3.26 12.71 17.03
N SER A 54 -3.87 11.58 17.39
CA SER A 54 -4.56 11.42 18.67
C SER A 54 -3.63 11.60 19.88
N TYR A 55 -2.38 11.13 19.76
CA TYR A 55 -1.38 11.27 20.80
C TYR A 55 -0.95 12.73 20.98
N LEU A 56 -0.71 13.45 19.88
CA LEU A 56 -0.38 14.88 19.92
C LEU A 56 -1.51 15.69 20.53
N ILE A 57 -2.77 15.46 20.13
CA ILE A 57 -3.94 16.12 20.73
C ILE A 57 -3.98 15.90 22.24
N LYS A 58 -3.83 14.66 22.70
CA LYS A 58 -3.78 14.34 24.13
C LYS A 58 -2.63 15.06 24.84
N LYS A 59 -1.46 15.15 24.21
CA LYS A 59 -0.29 15.83 24.76
C LYS A 59 -0.52 17.34 24.89
N MET A 60 -1.13 17.96 23.88
CA MET A 60 -1.52 19.38 23.91
C MET A 60 -2.54 19.67 25.03
N GLN A 61 -3.53 18.79 25.21
CA GLN A 61 -4.55 18.93 26.26
C GLN A 61 -3.99 18.76 27.68
N SER A 62 -2.92 18.00 27.84
CA SER A 62 -2.33 17.70 29.15
C SER A 62 -1.45 18.82 29.73
N ASN A 63 -0.93 19.72 28.90
CA ASN A 63 0.00 20.78 29.30
C ASN A 63 0.04 21.90 28.26
N GLU A 64 -0.25 23.14 28.67
CA GLU A 64 -0.23 24.31 27.79
C GLU A 64 1.16 24.61 27.20
N ALA A 65 2.25 24.38 27.93
CA ALA A 65 3.60 24.55 27.38
C ALA A 65 3.89 23.56 26.25
N ASN A 66 3.34 22.34 26.33
CA ASN A 66 3.43 21.39 25.22
C ASN A 66 2.60 21.84 24.02
N LYS A 67 1.43 22.43 24.27
CA LYS A 67 0.55 22.94 23.21
C LYS A 67 1.21 24.08 22.44
N GLU A 68 1.76 25.07 23.14
CA GLU A 68 2.48 26.18 22.52
C GLU A 68 3.66 25.69 21.68
N LYS A 69 4.47 24.77 22.23
CA LYS A 69 5.59 24.18 21.51
C LYS A 69 5.15 23.44 20.24
N ILE A 70 4.11 22.60 20.33
CA ILE A 70 3.60 21.85 19.18
C ILE A 70 3.03 22.79 18.10
N LEU A 71 2.31 23.85 18.50
CA LEU A 71 1.77 24.83 17.56
C LEU A 71 2.88 25.63 16.86
N ALA A 72 3.95 25.97 17.57
CA ALA A 72 5.13 26.62 16.97
C ALA A 72 5.81 25.70 15.95
N GLU A 73 6.03 24.42 16.29
CA GLU A 73 6.58 23.42 15.38
C GLU A 73 5.67 23.20 14.14
N LEU A 74 4.34 23.17 14.33
CA LEU A 74 3.38 23.10 13.22
C LEU A 74 3.42 24.34 12.32
N ASN A 75 3.63 25.52 12.90
CA ASN A 75 3.73 26.76 12.14
C ASN A 75 4.94 26.80 11.20
N GLU A 76 6.07 26.20 11.63
CA GLU A 76 7.27 26.06 10.80
C GLU A 76 7.14 24.95 9.75
N TYR A 77 6.43 23.87 10.08
CA TYR A 77 6.27 22.70 9.21
C TYR A 77 5.23 22.92 8.09
N LEU A 78 4.10 23.57 8.41
CA LEU A 78 3.01 23.77 7.45
C LEU A 78 3.32 24.95 6.54
N THR A 79 3.29 24.71 5.23
CA THR A 79 3.54 25.74 4.20
C THR A 79 2.27 26.30 3.60
N GLU A 80 1.18 25.54 3.60
CA GLU A 80 -0.09 25.90 2.96
C GLU A 80 -1.00 26.64 3.96
N ASP A 81 -1.46 27.83 3.58
CA ASP A 81 -2.32 28.66 4.45
C ASP A 81 -3.61 27.94 4.85
N ARG A 82 -4.19 27.14 3.95
CA ARG A 82 -5.41 26.35 4.24
C ARG A 82 -5.19 25.35 5.36
N ASP A 83 -4.00 24.75 5.44
CA ASP A 83 -3.66 23.78 6.48
C ASP A 83 -3.32 24.49 7.80
N ARG A 84 -2.62 25.64 7.73
CA ARG A 84 -2.30 26.50 8.90
C ARG A 84 -3.58 27.01 9.58
N GLN A 85 -4.59 27.39 8.80
CA GLN A 85 -5.91 27.82 9.29
C GLN A 85 -6.61 26.76 10.16
N LEU A 86 -6.37 25.46 9.92
CA LEU A 86 -6.96 24.39 10.75
C LEU A 86 -6.46 24.42 12.20
N PHE A 87 -5.33 25.09 12.46
CA PHE A 87 -4.70 25.21 13.76
C PHE A 87 -4.70 26.64 14.32
N ASN A 88 -5.38 27.58 13.64
CA ASN A 88 -5.37 29.01 13.93
C ASN A 88 -3.95 29.63 13.90
N LEU A 89 -3.12 29.20 12.94
CA LEU A 89 -1.76 29.69 12.69
C LEU A 89 -1.70 30.66 11.51
#